data_AF-A0A0G0SMS5-F1
#
_entry.id   AF-A0A0G0SMS5-F1
#
_cell.length_a   1.000
_cell.length_b   1.000
_cell.length_c   1.000
_cell.angle_alpha   90.00
_cell.angle_beta   90.00
_cell.angle_gamma   90.00
#
_symmetry.space_group_name_H-M   'P 1'
#
loop_
_entity.id
_entity.type
_entity.pdbx_description
1 polymer ?
#
loop_
_entity_poly.entity_id
_entity_poly.type
_entity_poly.pdbx_seq_one_letter_code
_entity_poly.pdbx_strand_id
1 'polypeptide(L)'
;MEKFVTLAKKGELSGRRRILASLDNSKDALEALFKNVVPVFVSRTSGFTRIISLPRRKGDNAQVVRMEWTETIIKNEELKTKKEKTLKKAEKIKKTVKVKEKLK
;
A
#
# COMPACT_ATOMS: atom_id res chain seq x y z
N MET A 1 12.70 -7.81 -4.16
CA MET A 1 11.73 -6.75 -3.83
C MET A 1 11.33 -5.90 -5.03
N GLU A 2 12.26 -5.31 -5.78
CA GLU A 2 11.93 -4.42 -6.90
C GLU A 2 10.98 -5.04 -7.93
N LYS A 3 11.25 -6.28 -8.35
CA LYS A 3 10.38 -7.05 -9.25
C LYS A 3 8.94 -7.21 -8.73
N PHE A 4 8.74 -7.31 -7.41
CA PHE A 4 7.40 -7.44 -6.83
C PHE A 4 6.59 -6.16 -6.97
N VAL A 5 7.21 -5.00 -6.75
CA VAL A 5 6.54 -3.70 -6.94
C VAL A 5 6.18 -3.51 -8.41
N THR A 6 7.08 -3.86 -9.33
CA THR A 6 6.80 -3.80 -10.78
C THR A 6 5.63 -4.70 -11.18
N LEU A 7 5.59 -5.95 -10.70
CA LEU A 7 4.49 -6.88 -10.98
C LEU A 7 3.17 -6.40 -10.33
N ALA A 8 3.25 -5.87 -9.12
CA ALA A 8 2.08 -5.37 -8.40
C ALA A 8 1.49 -4.12 -9.07
N LYS A 9 2.34 -3.25 -9.66
CA LYS A 9 1.91 -2.09 -10.44
C LYS A 9 1.13 -2.48 -11.71
N LYS A 10 1.46 -3.61 -12.33
CA LYS A 10 0.72 -4.14 -13.51
C LYS A 10 -0.68 -4.66 -13.15
N GLY A 11 -0.87 -5.19 -11.94
CA GLY A 11 -2.19 -5.56 -11.42
C GLY A 11 -2.82 -6.85 -11.98
N GLU A 12 -2.11 -7.63 -12.80
CA GLU A 12 -2.62 -8.88 -13.38
C GLU A 12 -2.75 -10.04 -12.37
N LEU A 13 -3.67 -10.98 -12.64
CA LEU A 13 -3.89 -12.18 -11.83
C LEU A 13 -2.66 -13.10 -11.80
N SER A 14 -2.01 -13.28 -12.96
CA SER A 14 -0.76 -14.04 -13.11
C SER A 14 0.35 -13.47 -12.21
N GLY A 15 0.51 -12.13 -12.22
CA GLY A 15 1.45 -11.41 -11.38
C GLY A 15 1.17 -11.59 -9.89
N ARG A 16 -0.10 -11.50 -9.48
CA ARG A 16 -0.51 -11.75 -8.08
C ARG A 16 -0.18 -13.16 -7.61
N ARG A 17 -0.46 -14.18 -8.42
CA ARG A 17 -0.13 -15.58 -8.10
C ARG A 17 1.38 -15.79 -7.97
N ARG A 18 2.17 -15.16 -8.86
CA ARG A 18 3.64 -15.22 -8.81
C ARG A 18 4.22 -14.61 -7.54
N ILE A 19 3.66 -13.47 -7.10
CA ILE A 19 4.08 -12.80 -5.86
C ILE A 19 3.69 -13.67 -4.65
N LEU A 20 2.46 -14.19 -4.60
CA LEU A 20 2.01 -15.09 -3.54
C LEU A 20 2.92 -16.32 -3.38
N ALA A 21 3.26 -16.97 -4.50
CA ALA A 21 4.15 -18.14 -4.48
C ALA A 21 5.56 -17.79 -3.97
N SER A 22 6.02 -16.54 -4.14
CA SER A 22 7.33 -16.09 -3.67
C SER A 22 7.33 -15.57 -2.22
N LEU A 23 6.15 -15.39 -1.61
CA LEU A 23 5.95 -14.92 -0.24
C LEU A 23 5.41 -16.05 0.65
N ASP A 24 5.75 -17.30 0.35
CA ASP A 24 5.29 -18.50 1.06
C ASP A 24 3.77 -18.54 1.27
N ASN A 25 3.00 -18.09 0.26
CA ASN A 25 1.54 -17.99 0.29
C ASN A 25 0.97 -17.08 1.39
N SER A 26 1.76 -16.14 1.90
CA SER A 26 1.28 -15.12 2.84
C SER A 26 0.34 -14.11 2.16
N LYS A 27 -0.95 -14.18 2.52
CA LYS A 27 -1.97 -13.24 2.06
C LYS A 27 -1.77 -11.84 2.65
N ASP A 28 -1.39 -11.76 3.91
CA ASP A 28 -1.22 -10.48 4.62
C ASP A 28 -0.12 -9.61 4.00
N ALA A 29 1.02 -10.24 3.65
CA ALA A 29 2.12 -9.55 2.98
C ALA A 29 1.71 -9.06 1.59
N LEU A 30 0.94 -9.86 0.85
CA LEU A 30 0.41 -9.47 -0.45
C LEU A 30 -0.53 -8.27 -0.32
N GLU A 31 -1.48 -8.31 0.61
CA GLU A 31 -2.42 -7.21 0.84
C GLU A 31 -1.69 -5.93 1.25
N ALA A 32 -0.69 -6.03 2.14
CA ALA A 32 0.13 -4.88 2.53
C ALA A 32 0.86 -4.26 1.33
N LEU A 33 1.39 -5.07 0.42
CA LEU A 33 2.03 -4.62 -0.81
C LEU A 33 1.05 -3.83 -1.69
N PHE A 34 -0.12 -4.39 -1.98
CA PHE A 34 -1.10 -3.75 -2.86
C PHE A 34 -1.75 -2.51 -2.24
N LYS A 35 -1.98 -2.50 -0.93
CA LYS A 35 -2.73 -1.44 -0.24
C LYS A 35 -1.86 -0.26 0.18
N ASN A 36 -0.63 -0.53 0.61
CA ASN A 36 0.24 0.50 1.19
C ASN A 36 1.36 0.89 0.23
N VAL A 37 1.98 -0.07 -0.46
CA VAL A 37 3.19 0.17 -1.26
C VAL A 37 2.85 0.65 -2.67
N VAL A 38 1.99 -0.07 -3.40
CA VAL A 38 1.68 0.22 -4.81
C VAL A 38 1.15 1.65 -5.05
N PRO A 39 0.25 2.22 -4.22
CA PRO A 39 -0.30 3.56 -4.47
C PRO A 39 0.74 4.68 -4.39
N VAL A 40 1.80 4.49 -3.60
CA VAL A 40 2.86 5.48 -3.44
C VAL A 40 3.71 5.53 -4.72
N PHE A 41 4.06 4.38 -5.27
CA PHE A 41 4.99 4.26 -6.40
C PHE A 41 4.36 4.36 -7.80
N VAL A 42 3.18 4.98 -7.94
CA VAL A 42 2.48 5.09 -9.23
C VAL A 42 3.25 5.98 -10.21
N SER A 43 3.80 7.10 -9.75
CA SER A 43 4.57 8.05 -10.58
C SER A 43 5.97 7.53 -10.94
N ARG A 44 6.52 6.59 -10.16
CA ARG A 44 7.89 6.11 -10.31
C ARG A 44 7.97 4.87 -11.19
N THR A 45 8.94 4.85 -12.11
CA THR A 45 9.16 3.73 -13.05
C THR A 45 10.09 2.66 -12.47
N SER A 46 11.13 3.05 -11.73
CA SER A 46 12.15 2.15 -11.14
C SER A 46 12.80 2.75 -9.89
N GLY A 47 13.63 1.97 -9.18
CA GLY A 47 14.35 2.44 -8.01
C GLY A 47 13.44 2.63 -6.79
N PHE A 48 12.62 1.61 -6.49
CA PHE A 48 11.64 1.67 -5.40
C PHE A 48 12.27 1.53 -4.01
N THR A 49 13.48 0.98 -3.93
CA THR A 49 14.23 0.78 -2.69
C THR A 49 15.57 1.49 -2.76
N ARG A 50 16.06 1.93 -1.60
CA ARG A 50 17.40 2.51 -1.44
C ARG A 50 18.16 1.82 -0.31
N ILE A 51 19.48 1.87 -0.42
CA ILE A 51 20.42 1.25 0.50
C ILE A 51 21.21 2.36 1.18
N ILE A 52 21.26 2.34 2.51
CA ILE A 52 22.07 3.24 3.32
C ILE A 52 23.11 2.39 4.06
N SER A 53 24.38 2.66 3.81
CA SER A 53 25.47 1.99 4.51
C SER A 53 25.53 2.45 5.97
N LEU A 54 25.64 1.48 6.87
CA LEU A 54 25.77 1.71 8.30
C LEU A 54 27.20 1.34 8.76
N PRO A 55 27.63 1.84 9.94
CA PRO A 55 28.89 1.42 10.53
C PRO A 55 28.91 -0.10 10.74
N ARG A 56 30.11 -0.68 10.71
CA ARG A 56 30.30 -2.13 10.85
C ARG A 56 29.76 -2.65 12.19
N ARG A 57 29.18 -3.85 12.15
CA ARG A 57 28.61 -4.49 13.34
C ARG A 57 29.72 -4.83 14.33
N LYS A 58 29.49 -4.52 15.60
CA LYS A 58 30.42 -4.81 16.69
C LYS A 58 30.49 -6.32 16.94
N GLY A 59 31.70 -6.86 17.04
CA GLY A 59 31.97 -8.27 17.32
C GLY A 59 32.48 -9.04 16.12
N ASP A 60 31.75 -8.99 14.99
CA ASP A 60 32.10 -9.72 13.76
C ASP A 60 32.59 -8.83 12.61
N ASN A 61 32.64 -7.50 12.83
CA ASN A 61 33.06 -6.51 11.84
C ASN A 61 32.27 -6.59 10.52
N ALA A 62 31.04 -7.14 10.55
CA ALA A 62 30.24 -7.32 9.36
C ALA A 62 29.79 -5.96 8.79
N GLN A 63 29.87 -5.81 7.47
CA GLN A 63 29.31 -4.65 6.78
C GLN A 63 27.80 -4.77 6.78
N VAL A 64 27.12 -3.81 7.42
CA VAL A 64 25.67 -3.77 7.51
C VAL A 64 25.11 -2.60 6.73
N VAL A 65 23.88 -2.78 6.25
CA VAL A 65 23.15 -1.75 5.50
C VAL A 65 21.71 -1.71 5.96
N ARG A 66 21.12 -0.50 5.96
CA ARG A 66 19.68 -0.31 6.12
C ARG A 66 19.06 -0.22 4.73
N MET A 67 18.12 -1.11 4.43
CA MET A 67 17.29 -1.01 3.24
C MET A 67 15.97 -0.33 3.59
N GLU A 68 15.59 0.67 2.80
CA GLU A 68 14.36 1.42 2.98
C GLU A 68 13.67 1.69 1.64
N TRP A 69 12.38 2.04 1.70
CA TRP A 69 11.64 2.51 0.55
C TRP A 69 12.11 3.90 0.13
N THR A 70 12.17 4.17 -1.17
CA THR A 70 12.58 5.49 -1.69
C THR A 70 11.58 6.58 -1.31
N GLU A 71 10.29 6.24 -1.28
CA GLU A 71 9.22 7.17 -0.93
C GLU A 71 8.61 6.76 0.41
N THR A 72 8.14 7.75 1.16
CA THR A 72 7.55 7.53 2.47
C THR A 72 6.17 6.90 2.33
N ILE A 73 6.04 5.67 2.81
CA ILE A 73 4.74 4.97 2.87
C ILE A 73 3.99 5.50 4.09
N ILE A 74 3.05 6.42 3.85
CA ILE A 74 2.12 6.87 4.88
C ILE A 74 1.09 5.77 5.11
N LYS A 75 1.01 5.23 6.33
CA LYS A 75 0.02 4.21 6.69
C LYS A 75 -1.38 4.85 6.61
N ASN A 76 -2.20 4.37 5.68
CA ASN A 76 -3.55 4.88 5.36
C ASN A 76 -4.62 4.66 6.45
N GLU A 77 -4.30 4.78 7.74
CA GLU A 77 -5.33 4.87 8.79
C GLU A 77 -6.13 6.18 8.69
N GLU A 78 -5.51 7.24 8.15
CA GLU A 78 -6.16 8.56 7.99
C GLU A 78 -7.10 8.66 6.78
N LEU A 79 -6.87 7.91 5.70
CA LEU A 79 -7.74 7.94 4.52
C LEU A 79 -9.06 7.18 4.73
N LYS A 80 -9.05 6.14 5.58
CA LYS A 80 -10.25 5.36 5.93
C LYS A 80 -11.25 6.20 6.72
N THR A 81 -10.78 6.95 7.71
CA THR A 81 -11.65 7.81 8.53
C THR A 81 -12.27 8.94 7.72
N LYS A 82 -11.56 9.52 6.73
CA LYS A 82 -12.14 10.51 5.81
C LYS A 82 -13.15 9.90 4.82
N LYS A 83 -12.84 8.77 4.18
CA LYS A 83 -13.75 8.11 3.22
C LYS A 83 -15.03 7.59 3.87
N GLU A 84 -14.95 6.98 5.05
CA GLU A 84 -16.15 6.53 5.79
C GLU A 84 -17.03 7.70 6.25
N LYS A 85 -16.44 8.82 6.69
CA LYS A 85 -17.19 10.03 7.05
C LYS A 85 -17.90 10.64 5.83
N THR A 86 -17.26 10.65 4.65
CA THR A 86 -17.88 11.15 3.41
C THR A 86 -19.02 10.25 2.91
N LEU A 87 -18.88 8.92 3.00
CA LEU A 87 -19.92 7.97 2.60
C LEU A 87 -21.14 8.03 3.54
N LYS A 88 -20.91 8.10 4.86
CA LYS A 88 -21.98 8.28 5.86
C LYS A 88 -22.70 9.62 5.72
N LYS A 89 -22.00 10.69 5.30
CA LYS A 89 -22.61 12.00 5.02
C LYS A 89 -23.46 11.96 3.74
N ALA A 90 -23.00 11.28 2.69
CA ALA A 90 -23.74 11.11 1.44
C ALA A 90 -25.02 10.24 1.62
N GLU A 91 -24.97 9.19 2.43
CA GLU A 91 -26.16 8.37 2.75
C GLU A 91 -27.19 9.12 3.59
N LYS A 92 -26.75 9.96 4.55
CA LYS A 92 -27.65 10.81 5.32
C LYS A 92 -28.37 11.83 4.44
N ILE A 93 -27.66 12.49 3.53
CA ILE A 93 -28.24 13.46 2.58
C ILE A 93 -29.29 12.79 1.68
N LYS A 94 -28.98 11.59 1.13
CA LYS A 94 -29.92 10.82 0.30
C LYS A 94 -31.18 10.39 1.07
N LYS A 95 -31.06 10.02 2.35
CA LYS A 95 -32.23 9.68 3.19
C LYS A 95 -33.11 10.91 3.48
N THR A 96 -32.53 12.08 3.74
CA THR A 96 -33.31 13.32 3.97
C THR A 96 -34.04 13.82 2.72
N VAL A 97 -33.46 13.66 1.52
CA VAL A 97 -34.11 14.07 0.26
C VAL A 97 -35.28 13.13 -0.07
N LYS A 98 -35.11 11.82 0.12
CA LYS A 98 -36.14 10.80 -0.19
C LYS A 98 -37.35 10.83 0.75
N VAL A 99 -37.21 11.36 1.96
CA VAL A 99 -38.33 11.57 2.90
C VAL A 99 -39.16 12.79 2.52
N LYS A 100 -38.52 13.87 2.03
CA LYS A 100 -39.25 15.08 1.58
C LYS A 100 -40.05 14.88 0.29
N GLU A 101 -39.60 14.01 -0.61
CA GLU A 101 -40.33 13.66 -1.84
C GLU A 101 -41.57 12.77 -1.61
N LYS A 102 -41.66 12.07 -0.47
CA LYS A 102 -42.81 11.20 -0.13
C LYS A 102 -43.93 11.91 0.66
N LEU A 103 -43.71 13.16 1.07
CA LEU A 103 -44.63 13.97 1.88
C LEU A 103 -45.33 15.07 1.06
N LYS A 104 -45.25 14.98 -0.26
CA LYS A 104 -45.89 15.86 -1.24
C LYS A 104 -46.77 15.02 -2.15
#